data_AF-A0A956RQ72-F1
#
_entry.id   AF-A0A956RQ72-F1
#
_cell.length_a   1.000
_cell.length_b   1.000
_cell.length_c   1.000
_cell.angle_alpha   90.00
_cell.angle_beta   90.00
_cell.angle_gamma   90.00
#
_symmetry.space_group_name_H-M   'P 1'
#
loop_
_entity.id
_entity.type
_entity.pdbx_description
1 polymer ?
#
loop_
_entity_poly.entity_id
_entity_poly.type
_entity_poly.pdbx_seq_one_letter_code
_entity_poly.pdbx_strand_id
1 'polypeptide(L)'
;MKRPSSSPTSTGPRPESRRLPGVTFGLVSLSILLPTLTGCARVKPWDRDLLADPRMQMAADGVDTGLDDHIYFSKEASSGGRGFGGGGCGCN
;
A
#
# COMPACT_ATOMS: atom_id res chain seq x y z
N MET A 1 -8.48 -16.19 76.60
CA MET A 1 -8.21 -14.76 76.31
C MET A 1 -7.69 -14.67 74.87
N LYS A 2 -8.50 -14.15 73.95
CA LYS A 2 -8.27 -14.15 72.50
C LYS A 2 -8.06 -12.69 72.08
N ARG A 3 -6.86 -12.30 71.65
CA ARG A 3 -6.62 -10.94 71.11
C ARG A 3 -7.14 -10.88 69.67
N PRO A 4 -7.91 -9.87 69.28
CA PRO A 4 -8.15 -9.56 67.88
C PRO A 4 -7.01 -8.67 67.40
N SER A 5 -6.27 -9.10 66.38
CA SER A 5 -5.30 -8.24 65.68
C SER A 5 -5.92 -7.84 64.35
N SER A 6 -6.36 -6.58 64.29
CA SER A 6 -6.83 -5.86 63.13
C SER A 6 -5.75 -5.82 62.04
N SER A 7 -6.17 -6.05 60.80
CA SER A 7 -5.38 -5.93 59.57
C SER A 7 -5.24 -4.44 59.16
N PRO A 8 -4.09 -4.01 58.62
CA PRO A 8 -3.95 -2.65 58.11
C PRO A 8 -4.51 -2.55 56.67
N THR A 9 -5.40 -1.59 56.47
CA THR A 9 -5.86 -1.12 55.16
C THR A 9 -4.70 -0.42 54.45
N SER A 10 -4.26 -0.95 53.30
CA SER A 10 -3.28 -0.29 52.44
C SER A 10 -4.00 0.63 51.45
N THR A 11 -3.87 1.94 51.63
CA THR A 11 -4.27 2.96 50.66
C THR A 11 -3.04 3.41 49.88
N GLY A 12 -2.74 2.71 48.79
CA GLY A 12 -1.73 3.13 47.81
C GLY A 12 -2.29 4.15 46.80
N PRO A 13 -1.46 5.02 46.23
CA PRO A 13 -1.87 5.97 45.18
C PRO A 13 -2.27 5.23 43.90
N ARG A 14 -3.37 5.66 43.26
CA ARG A 14 -3.84 5.09 41.98
C ARG A 14 -2.79 5.32 40.89
N PRO A 15 -2.46 4.32 40.06
CA PRO A 15 -1.58 4.53 38.93
C PRO A 15 -2.24 5.49 37.93
N GLU A 16 -1.53 6.57 37.63
CA GLU A 16 -1.83 7.52 36.57
C GLU A 16 -2.05 6.77 35.26
N SER A 17 -3.18 7.05 34.61
CA SER A 17 -3.66 6.38 33.40
C SER A 17 -2.58 6.39 32.32
N ARG A 18 -1.93 5.24 32.13
CA ARG A 18 -0.98 5.01 31.05
C ARG A 18 -1.69 5.29 29.74
N ARG A 19 -1.36 6.41 29.09
CA ARG A 19 -1.70 6.63 27.69
C ARG A 19 -1.17 5.44 26.91
N LEU A 20 -2.08 4.66 26.34
CA LEU A 20 -1.76 3.42 25.64
C LEU A 20 -0.89 3.77 24.42
N PRO A 21 0.41 3.41 24.39
CA PRO A 21 1.31 3.77 23.30
C PRO A 21 0.84 3.19 21.94
N GLY A 22 -0.01 2.16 21.96
CA GLY A 22 -0.61 1.59 20.75
C GLY A 22 -1.55 2.55 20.00
N VAL A 23 -2.22 3.47 20.69
CA VAL A 23 -3.11 4.45 20.03
C VAL A 23 -2.29 5.47 19.24
N THR A 24 -1.16 5.90 19.78
CA THR A 24 -0.26 6.82 19.08
C THR A 24 0.41 6.16 17.88
N PHE A 25 0.84 4.89 17.98
CA PHE A 25 1.38 4.15 16.82
C PHE A 25 0.33 3.94 15.72
N GLY A 26 -0.92 3.64 16.10
CA GLY A 26 -2.03 3.51 15.15
C GLY A 26 -2.34 4.83 14.41
N LEU A 27 -2.34 5.96 15.12
CA LEU A 27 -2.58 7.27 14.52
C LEU A 27 -1.44 7.69 13.56
N VAL A 28 -0.19 7.39 13.90
CA VAL A 28 0.96 7.67 13.03
C VAL A 28 0.91 6.83 11.75
N SER A 29 0.62 5.52 11.87
CA SER A 29 0.48 4.63 10.71
C SER A 29 -0.66 5.06 9.79
N LEU A 30 -1.82 5.42 10.36
CA LEU A 30 -2.97 5.89 9.61
C LEU A 30 -2.68 7.22 8.89
N SER A 31 -2.00 8.15 9.55
CA SER A 31 -1.60 9.43 8.96
C SER A 31 -0.66 9.28 7.75
N ILE A 32 0.18 8.25 7.74
CA ILE A 32 1.11 7.96 6.64
C ILE A 32 0.39 7.26 5.47
N LEU A 33 -0.62 6.43 5.76
CA LEU A 33 -1.32 5.65 4.75
C LEU A 33 -2.43 6.44 4.02
N LEU A 34 -3.06 7.43 4.67
CA LEU A 34 -4.14 8.23 4.07
C LEU A 34 -3.82 8.90 2.71
N PRO A 35 -2.65 9.53 2.48
CA PRO A 35 -2.39 10.24 1.23
C PRO A 35 -2.15 9.34 0.01
N THR A 36 -1.90 8.03 0.17
CA THR A 36 -1.65 7.15 -0.98
C THR A 36 -2.92 6.82 -1.78
N LEU A 37 -4.10 7.11 -1.22
CA LEU A 37 -5.39 6.90 -1.89
C LEU A 37 -5.83 8.11 -2.75
N THR A 38 -5.09 9.22 -2.74
CA THR A 38 -5.44 10.40 -3.54
C THR A 38 -4.84 10.32 -4.94
N GLY A 39 -5.56 9.75 -5.90
CA GLY A 39 -5.15 9.66 -7.31
C GLY A 39 -6.17 10.20 -8.33
N CYS A 40 -7.34 10.64 -7.89
CA CYS A 40 -8.43 11.04 -8.79
C CYS A 40 -8.35 12.53 -9.14
N ALA A 41 -7.76 12.88 -10.28
CA ALA A 41 -7.82 14.23 -10.84
C ALA A 41 -8.98 14.35 -11.86
N ARG A 42 -9.92 15.26 -11.59
CA ARG A 42 -11.01 15.59 -12.54
C ARG A 42 -10.53 16.71 -13.47
N VAL A 43 -10.16 16.36 -14.70
CA VAL A 43 -9.78 17.33 -15.75
C VAL A 43 -10.96 17.67 -16.64
N LYS A 44 -10.93 18.84 -17.27
CA LYS A 44 -11.97 19.27 -18.20
C LYS A 44 -11.91 18.42 -19.48
N PRO A 45 -13.03 18.21 -20.19
CA PRO A 45 -13.07 17.37 -21.39
C PRO A 45 -12.05 17.77 -22.47
N TRP A 46 -11.82 19.06 -22.68
CA TRP A 46 -10.89 19.57 -23.69
C TRP A 46 -9.41 19.53 -23.27
N ASP A 47 -9.10 19.35 -21.98
CA ASP A 47 -7.71 19.14 -21.53
C ASP A 47 -7.24 17.70 -21.82
N ARG A 48 -8.16 16.79 -22.16
CA ARG A 48 -7.84 15.38 -22.45
C ARG A 48 -6.96 15.23 -23.69
N ASP A 49 -7.12 16.11 -24.68
CA ASP A 49 -6.34 16.09 -25.92
C ASP A 49 -4.86 16.36 -25.65
N LEU A 50 -4.57 17.37 -24.81
CA LEU A 50 -3.21 17.68 -24.36
C LEU A 50 -2.58 16.56 -23.51
N LEU A 51 -3.38 15.84 -22.73
CA LEU A 51 -2.92 14.75 -21.86
C LEU A 51 -2.74 13.42 -22.61
N ALA A 52 -3.20 13.33 -23.85
CA ALA A 52 -3.14 12.12 -24.67
C ALA A 52 -2.24 12.30 -25.90
N ASP A 53 -1.17 13.10 -25.78
CA ASP A 53 -0.21 13.33 -26.87
C ASP A 53 0.33 11.96 -27.40
N PRO A 54 0.22 11.69 -28.71
CA PRO A 54 0.68 10.43 -29.31
C PRO A 54 2.15 10.09 -29.02
N ARG A 55 2.99 11.09 -28.71
CA ARG A 55 4.40 10.89 -28.36
C ARG A 55 4.61 10.31 -26.95
N MET A 56 3.56 10.27 -26.12
CA MET A 56 3.57 9.67 -24.79
C MET A 56 3.11 8.20 -24.80
N GLN A 57 2.79 7.64 -25.98
CA GLN A 57 2.42 6.23 -26.12
C GLN A 57 3.63 5.34 -25.80
N MET A 58 3.45 4.36 -24.93
CA MET A 58 4.51 3.39 -24.60
C MET A 58 4.89 2.51 -25.80
N ALA A 59 3.96 2.27 -26.70
CA ALA A 59 4.14 1.54 -27.95
C ALA A 59 3.70 2.45 -29.10
N ALA A 60 4.64 3.22 -29.63
CA ALA A 60 4.37 4.17 -30.71
C ALA A 60 4.21 3.48 -32.08
N ASP A 61 4.94 2.38 -32.29
CA ASP A 61 4.89 1.55 -33.50
C ASP A 61 4.61 0.09 -33.13
N GLY A 62 3.56 -0.49 -33.74
CA GLY A 62 3.18 -1.88 -33.54
C GLY A 62 4.17 -2.88 -34.14
N VAL A 63 4.91 -2.50 -35.18
CA VAL A 63 5.94 -3.35 -35.80
C VAL A 63 7.13 -3.50 -34.86
N ASP A 64 7.59 -2.39 -34.28
CA ASP A 64 8.70 -2.37 -33.33
C ASP A 64 8.35 -3.14 -32.06
N THR A 65 7.15 -2.89 -31.52
CA THR A 65 6.63 -3.61 -30.34
C THR A 65 6.52 -5.11 -30.59
N GLY A 66 6.01 -5.52 -31.76
CA GLY A 66 5.89 -6.94 -32.12
C GLY A 66 7.25 -7.62 -32.34
N LEU A 67 8.22 -6.90 -32.91
CA LEU A 67 9.59 -7.40 -33.07
C LEU A 67 10.25 -7.60 -31.71
N ASP A 68 10.13 -6.63 -30.82
CA ASP A 68 10.63 -6.72 -29.46
C ASP A 68 10.03 -7.93 -28.75
N ASP A 69 8.71 -8.09 -28.79
CA ASP A 69 8.03 -9.25 -28.19
C ASP A 69 8.52 -10.58 -28.75
N HIS A 70 8.70 -10.68 -30.07
CA HIS A 70 9.26 -11.88 -30.70
C HIS A 70 10.66 -12.21 -30.16
N ILE A 71 11.52 -11.19 -30.00
CA ILE A 71 12.86 -11.36 -29.44
C ILE A 71 12.80 -11.81 -27.98
N TYR A 72 11.93 -11.22 -27.16
CA TYR A 72 11.83 -11.58 -25.74
C TYR A 72 11.23 -12.94 -25.49
N PHE A 73 10.17 -13.31 -26.20
CA PHE A 73 9.66 -14.69 -26.09
C PHE A 73 10.68 -15.71 -26.58
N SER A 74 11.51 -15.36 -27.57
CA SER A 74 12.59 -16.25 -28.02
C SER A 74 13.70 -16.44 -26.98
N LYS A 75 13.88 -15.49 -26.05
CA LYS A 75 15.00 -15.50 -25.08
C LYS A 75 14.56 -15.84 -23.66
N GLU A 76 13.42 -15.31 -23.22
CA GLU A 76 13.05 -15.18 -21.80
C GLU A 76 11.60 -15.61 -21.53
N ALA A 77 10.95 -16.36 -22.44
CA ALA A 77 9.54 -16.76 -22.32
C ALA A 77 9.16 -17.43 -20.99
N SER A 78 10.10 -18.13 -20.34
CA SER A 78 9.86 -18.81 -19.05
C SER A 78 9.72 -17.85 -17.86
N SER A 79 10.03 -16.55 -18.00
CA SER A 79 10.02 -15.55 -16.91
C SER A 79 8.69 -14.82 -16.72
N GLY A 80 7.70 -15.08 -17.58
CA GLY A 80 6.44 -14.32 -17.63
C GLY A 80 6.53 -13.15 -18.61
N GLY A 81 5.53 -13.05 -19.49
CA GLY A 81 5.46 -12.08 -20.58
C GLY A 81 5.28 -10.62 -20.13
N ARG A 82 5.46 -9.69 -21.07
CA ARG A 82 5.32 -8.23 -20.87
C ARG A 82 3.85 -7.73 -20.83
N GLY A 83 2.92 -8.58 -20.45
CA GLY A 83 1.53 -8.18 -20.29
C GLY A 83 1.32 -7.55 -18.92
N PHE A 84 0.53 -6.48 -18.83
CA PHE A 84 0.04 -5.88 -17.58
C PHE A 84 -0.99 -6.81 -16.87
N GLY A 85 -0.62 -8.07 -16.69
CA GLY A 85 -1.45 -9.14 -16.17
C GLY A 85 -0.59 -10.30 -15.68
N GLY A 86 -0.16 -10.22 -14.42
CA GLY A 86 0.06 -11.40 -13.58
C GLY A 86 1.47 -11.99 -13.56
N GLY A 87 2.35 -11.38 -12.74
CA GLY A 87 3.21 -12.21 -11.88
C GLY A 87 2.32 -12.95 -10.89
N GLY A 88 1.89 -14.15 -11.24
CA GLY A 88 1.15 -15.07 -10.38
C GLY A 88 1.92 -16.37 -10.22
N CYS A 89 1.97 -16.91 -9.01
CA CYS A 89 2.38 -18.30 -8.79
C CYS A 89 1.41 -19.20 -9.57
N GLY A 90 1.88 -19.73 -10.72
CA GLY A 90 1.12 -20.63 -11.57
C GLY A 90 0.96 -21.99 -10.91
N CYS A 91 -0.03 -22.12 -10.04
CA CYS A 91 -0.57 -23.41 -9.62
C CYS A 91 -1.90 -23.62 -10.34
N ASN A 92 -1.92 -24.56 -11.28
CA ASN A 92 -3.12 -25.35 -11.58
C ASN A 92 -3.07 -26.57 -10.67
#